data_AF-A3C3B2-F1
#
_entry.id   AF-A3C3B2-F1
#
_cell.length_a   1.000
_cell.length_b   1.000
_cell.length_c   1.000
_cell.angle_alpha   90.00
_cell.angle_beta   90.00
_cell.angle_gamma   90.00
#
_symmetry.space_group_name_H-M   'P 1'
#
loop_
_entity.id
_entity.type
_entity.pdbx_description
1 polymer ?
#
loop_
_entity_poly.entity_id
_entity_poly.type
_entity_poly.pdbx_seq_one_letter_code
_entity_poly.pdbx_strand_id
1 'polypeptide(L)'
;MAEYETRMVLQSFKGRGGPLKPVGPDQYSDAQKSVVGLADKMQSWTSDEVPKEYEYGKPFLPFNLMCELPWPMRLMHEWYLRASELGLGMITVHVPGGAFKDGPNANFAFSFKDLHAFLKMDKMDINLVGAWCLSQWVDAQKTGASIGYVNPTMVCETAHTVRISEDSAVLKNKTPQEEKDYIERLHKRKMAEVGNYLATSSLAHSDKQVIMVPYHFG
;
A
#
# COMPACT_ATOMS: atom_id res chain seq x y z
N MET A 1 -18.86 -24.45 10.97
CA MET A 1 -17.95 -24.53 9.81
C MET A 1 -18.73 -24.12 8.57
N ALA A 2 -18.52 -22.90 8.11
CA ALA A 2 -19.02 -22.40 6.83
C ALA A 2 -17.97 -21.39 6.36
N GLU A 3 -17.14 -21.81 5.40
CA GLU A 3 -16.14 -20.96 4.75
C GLU A 3 -16.89 -19.94 3.89
N TYR A 4 -16.82 -18.68 4.29
CA TYR A 4 -17.30 -17.55 3.50
C TYR A 4 -16.23 -17.21 2.46
N GLU A 5 -16.35 -17.79 1.27
CA GLU A 5 -15.63 -17.32 0.08
C GLU A 5 -16.03 -15.86 -0.20
N THR A 6 -15.22 -14.93 0.27
CA THR A 6 -15.38 -13.51 -0.07
C THR A 6 -14.82 -13.32 -1.48
N ARG A 7 -15.65 -13.53 -2.50
CA ARG A 7 -15.37 -13.11 -3.87
C ARG A 7 -15.26 -11.59 -3.90
N MET A 8 -14.04 -11.06 -3.86
CA MET A 8 -13.79 -9.65 -4.14
C MET A 8 -14.08 -9.37 -5.62
N VAL A 9 -15.17 -8.68 -5.88
CA VAL A 9 -15.42 -8.05 -7.18
C VAL A 9 -14.57 -6.78 -7.25
N LEU A 10 -13.35 -6.89 -7.76
CA LEU A 10 -12.63 -5.74 -8.28
C LEU A 10 -13.41 -5.23 -9.50
N GLN A 11 -14.24 -4.21 -9.31
CA GLN A 11 -14.87 -3.50 -10.41
C GLN A 11 -13.80 -2.73 -11.21
N SER A 12 -13.19 -3.46 -12.14
CA SER A 12 -12.76 -3.03 -13.48
C SER A 12 -12.21 -1.60 -13.58
N PHE A 13 -10.88 -1.48 -13.55
CA PHE A 13 -10.22 -0.56 -14.48
C PHE A 13 -10.57 -1.05 -15.90
N LYS A 14 -11.48 -0.35 -16.60
CA LYS A 14 -11.63 -0.50 -18.05
C LYS A 14 -10.40 0.09 -18.74
N GLY A 15 -9.26 -0.57 -18.59
CA GLY A 15 -8.15 -0.41 -19.51
C GLY A 15 -8.64 -0.85 -20.89
N ARG A 16 -8.64 0.06 -21.85
CA ARG A 16 -8.83 -0.28 -23.26
C ARG A 16 -7.63 -1.12 -23.70
N GLY A 17 -7.75 -2.42 -23.51
CA GLY A 17 -6.81 -3.40 -23.99
C GLY A 17 -7.54 -4.72 -23.99
N GLY A 18 -8.16 -5.06 -25.13
CA GLY A 18 -8.54 -6.45 -25.37
C GLY A 18 -7.29 -7.34 -25.26
N PRO A 19 -7.47 -8.67 -25.12
CA PRO A 19 -6.33 -9.59 -25.14
C PRO A 19 -5.45 -9.28 -26.35
N LEU A 20 -4.17 -8.95 -26.09
CA LEU A 20 -3.21 -8.74 -27.15
C LEU A 20 -3.15 -10.01 -27.98
N LYS A 21 -3.45 -9.91 -29.27
CA LYS A 21 -3.18 -11.01 -30.22
C LYS A 21 -1.68 -11.31 -30.13
N PRO A 22 -1.26 -12.59 -30.05
CA PRO A 22 0.16 -12.92 -30.07
C PRO A 22 0.78 -12.39 -31.36
N VAL A 23 1.73 -11.47 -31.23
CA VAL A 23 2.52 -10.94 -32.35
C VAL A 23 3.93 -11.51 -32.21
N GLY A 24 4.54 -11.85 -33.36
CA GLY A 24 5.80 -12.57 -33.44
C GLY A 24 6.97 -11.88 -32.71
N PRO A 25 7.99 -12.65 -32.31
CA PRO A 25 9.08 -12.22 -31.41
C PRO A 25 9.91 -11.02 -31.92
N ASP A 26 9.85 -10.73 -33.23
CA ASP A 26 10.70 -9.73 -33.87
C ASP A 26 10.18 -8.28 -33.74
N GLN A 27 8.94 -8.07 -33.27
CA GLN A 27 8.32 -6.73 -33.17
C GLN A 27 8.39 -6.09 -31.77
N TYR A 28 8.98 -6.77 -30.79
CA TYR A 28 9.13 -6.24 -29.44
C TYR A 28 10.36 -5.34 -29.33
N SER A 29 10.23 -4.20 -28.64
CA SER A 29 11.40 -3.42 -28.18
C SER A 29 12.27 -4.25 -27.25
N ASP A 30 13.54 -3.90 -27.05
CA ASP A 30 14.45 -4.69 -26.22
C ASP A 30 13.97 -4.87 -24.76
N ALA A 31 13.28 -3.85 -24.22
CA ALA A 31 12.60 -3.94 -22.94
C ALA A 31 11.48 -5.00 -22.96
N GLN A 32 10.68 -5.05 -24.04
CA GLN A 32 9.63 -6.04 -24.22
C GLN A 32 10.19 -7.46 -24.52
N LYS A 33 11.30 -7.59 -25.25
CA LYS A 33 11.99 -8.87 -25.48
C LYS A 33 12.56 -9.43 -24.19
N SER A 34 13.14 -8.57 -23.35
CA SER A 34 13.58 -8.93 -22.00
C SER A 34 12.40 -9.40 -21.15
N VAL A 35 11.23 -8.77 -21.28
CA VAL A 35 9.97 -9.18 -20.61
C VAL A 35 9.47 -10.55 -21.10
N VAL A 36 9.54 -10.80 -22.41
CA VAL A 36 9.15 -12.08 -23.01
C VAL A 36 10.08 -13.23 -22.59
N GLY A 37 11.40 -13.01 -22.56
CA GLY A 37 12.37 -14.03 -22.12
C GLY A 37 12.23 -14.42 -20.64
N LEU A 38 11.62 -13.57 -19.82
CA LEU A 38 11.28 -13.89 -18.43
C LEU A 38 9.88 -14.49 -18.30
N ALA A 39 8.94 -14.17 -19.20
CA ALA A 39 7.65 -14.86 -19.28
C ALA A 39 7.84 -16.38 -19.47
N ASP A 40 8.90 -16.82 -20.14
CA ASP A 40 9.27 -18.24 -20.24
C ASP A 40 9.82 -18.82 -18.92
N LYS A 41 10.52 -18.02 -18.08
CA LYS A 41 10.90 -18.43 -16.71
C LYS A 41 9.72 -18.37 -15.72
N MET A 42 8.76 -17.46 -15.92
CA MET A 42 7.55 -17.37 -15.11
C MET A 42 6.67 -18.61 -15.28
N GLN A 43 6.61 -19.15 -16.49
CA GLN A 43 5.84 -20.35 -16.83
C GLN A 43 6.28 -21.62 -16.10
N SER A 44 7.45 -21.63 -15.46
CA SER A 44 7.97 -22.80 -14.74
C SER A 44 7.66 -22.81 -13.23
N TRP A 45 7.13 -21.72 -12.66
CA TRP A 45 6.90 -21.65 -11.20
C TRP A 45 5.71 -22.48 -10.77
N THR A 46 6.00 -23.69 -10.33
CA THR A 46 5.05 -24.56 -9.64
C THR A 46 4.84 -24.09 -8.20
N SER A 47 3.81 -24.61 -7.53
CA SER A 47 3.52 -24.26 -6.14
C SER A 47 4.66 -24.60 -5.17
N ASP A 48 5.59 -25.47 -5.57
CA ASP A 48 6.73 -25.90 -4.73
C ASP A 48 7.88 -24.88 -4.73
N GLU A 49 7.97 -24.03 -5.76
CA GLU A 49 9.00 -23.00 -5.90
C GLU A 49 8.62 -21.66 -5.23
N VAL A 50 7.36 -21.54 -4.78
CA VAL A 50 6.80 -20.35 -4.14
C VAL A 50 6.74 -20.58 -2.63
N PRO A 51 7.59 -19.89 -1.85
CA PRO A 51 7.54 -19.98 -0.40
C PRO A 51 6.19 -19.55 0.17
N LYS A 52 5.82 -20.17 1.31
CA LYS A 52 4.63 -19.77 2.07
C LYS A 52 4.84 -18.43 2.77
N GLU A 53 6.02 -18.27 3.36
CA GLU A 53 6.49 -17.03 3.98
C GLU A 53 7.33 -16.23 3.00
N TYR A 54 7.44 -14.92 3.23
CA TYR A 54 8.25 -14.07 2.36
C TYR A 54 9.73 -14.51 2.38
N GLU A 55 10.26 -14.81 1.20
CA GLU A 55 11.70 -14.99 0.95
C GLU A 55 12.17 -14.00 -0.11
N TYR A 56 13.31 -13.36 0.14
CA TYR A 56 13.88 -12.36 -0.75
C TYR A 56 14.23 -12.95 -2.12
N GLY A 57 13.81 -12.28 -3.19
CA GLY A 57 14.10 -12.70 -4.57
C GLY A 57 13.30 -13.92 -5.05
N LYS A 58 12.34 -14.40 -4.26
CA LYS A 58 11.45 -15.50 -4.64
C LYS A 58 10.11 -14.97 -5.16
N PRO A 59 9.43 -15.72 -6.06
CA PRO A 59 8.11 -15.36 -6.54
C PRO A 59 7.09 -15.28 -5.40
N PHE A 60 6.11 -14.39 -5.51
CA PHE A 60 5.09 -14.18 -4.48
C PHE A 60 3.91 -15.15 -4.63
N LEU A 61 3.58 -15.50 -5.86
CA LEU A 61 2.47 -16.36 -6.24
C LEU A 61 2.92 -17.33 -7.34
N PRO A 62 2.35 -18.55 -7.39
CA PRO A 62 2.60 -19.46 -8.49
C PRO A 62 2.02 -18.93 -9.80
N PHE A 63 2.50 -19.45 -10.93
CA PHE A 63 2.19 -18.90 -12.25
C PHE A 63 0.70 -18.89 -12.59
N ASN A 64 -0.05 -19.93 -12.16
CA ASN A 64 -1.48 -20.02 -12.38
C ASN A 64 -2.24 -18.84 -11.74
N LEU A 65 -1.92 -18.49 -10.48
CA LEU A 65 -2.52 -17.34 -9.80
C LEU A 65 -2.04 -16.01 -10.40
N MET A 66 -0.77 -15.92 -10.81
CA MET A 66 -0.26 -14.73 -11.51
C MET A 66 -1.03 -14.45 -12.80
N CYS A 67 -1.47 -15.48 -13.53
CA CYS A 67 -2.25 -15.33 -14.76
C CYS A 67 -3.65 -14.73 -14.52
N GLU A 68 -4.23 -14.92 -13.34
CA GLU A 68 -5.53 -14.35 -12.96
C GLU A 68 -5.44 -12.85 -12.64
N LEU A 69 -4.24 -12.35 -12.34
CA LEU A 69 -4.03 -10.95 -11.99
C LEU A 69 -4.07 -10.02 -13.21
N PRO A 70 -4.54 -8.76 -13.02
CA PRO A 70 -4.39 -7.71 -14.01
C PRO A 70 -2.95 -7.58 -14.51
N TRP A 71 -2.80 -7.29 -15.80
CA TRP A 71 -1.48 -7.13 -16.44
C TRP A 71 -0.51 -6.21 -15.66
N PRO A 72 -0.93 -5.05 -15.11
CA PRO A 72 -0.02 -4.21 -14.31
C PRO A 72 0.55 -4.90 -13.07
N MET A 73 -0.21 -5.80 -12.43
CA MET A 73 0.27 -6.55 -11.27
C MET A 73 1.29 -7.61 -11.66
N ARG A 74 1.13 -8.23 -12.84
CA ARG A 74 2.13 -9.14 -13.42
C ARG A 74 3.43 -8.40 -13.73
N LEU A 75 3.34 -7.22 -14.35
CA LEU A 75 4.51 -6.38 -14.60
C LEU A 75 5.23 -5.96 -13.32
N MET A 76 4.48 -5.60 -12.27
CA MET A 76 5.07 -5.24 -10.97
C MET A 76 5.83 -6.42 -10.36
N HIS A 77 5.22 -7.62 -10.40
CA HIS A 77 5.86 -8.84 -9.90
C HIS A 77 7.16 -9.16 -10.65
N GLU A 78 7.13 -9.02 -11.97
CA GLU A 78 8.29 -9.20 -12.82
C GLU A 78 9.41 -8.19 -12.50
N TRP A 79 9.04 -6.92 -12.37
CA TRP A 79 9.96 -5.85 -12.00
C TRP A 79 10.59 -6.12 -10.63
N TYR A 80 9.81 -6.56 -9.65
CA TYR A 80 10.27 -6.89 -8.30
C TYR A 80 11.39 -7.95 -8.31
N LEU A 81 11.25 -9.01 -9.13
CA LEU A 81 12.26 -10.07 -9.19
C LEU A 81 13.58 -9.55 -9.74
N ARG A 82 13.53 -8.77 -10.82
CA ARG A 82 14.72 -8.12 -11.39
C ARG A 82 15.36 -7.14 -10.41
N ALA A 83 14.53 -6.36 -9.71
CA ALA A 83 15.00 -5.44 -8.69
C ALA A 83 15.70 -6.19 -7.55
N SER A 84 15.19 -7.37 -7.18
CA SER A 84 15.79 -8.22 -6.15
C SER A 84 17.14 -8.79 -6.58
N GLU A 85 17.31 -9.18 -7.85
CA GLU A 85 18.60 -9.59 -8.42
C GLU A 85 19.66 -8.47 -8.35
N LEU A 86 19.21 -7.21 -8.40
CA LEU A 86 20.06 -6.02 -8.25
C LEU A 86 20.27 -5.58 -6.79
N GLY A 87 19.79 -6.35 -5.81
CA GLY A 87 19.96 -6.04 -4.38
C GLY A 87 18.96 -5.02 -3.83
N LEU A 88 17.93 -4.64 -4.57
CA LEU A 88 16.87 -3.75 -4.08
C LEU A 88 15.89 -4.55 -3.20
N GLY A 89 15.40 -3.93 -2.12
CA GLY A 89 14.44 -4.56 -1.21
C GLY A 89 13.19 -3.73 -0.91
N MET A 90 13.10 -2.51 -1.48
CA MET A 90 12.05 -1.55 -1.15
C MET A 90 11.76 -0.59 -2.30
N ILE A 91 10.55 -0.04 -2.29
CA ILE A 91 10.11 1.03 -3.17
C ILE A 91 9.91 2.28 -2.32
N THR A 92 10.32 3.42 -2.85
CA THR A 92 10.07 4.74 -2.27
C THR A 92 9.29 5.58 -3.27
N VAL A 93 8.16 6.14 -2.83
CA VAL A 93 7.26 6.97 -3.63
C VAL A 93 7.29 8.38 -3.07
N HIS A 94 7.68 9.34 -3.89
CA HIS A 94 7.67 10.75 -3.50
C HIS A 94 6.25 11.30 -3.43
N VAL A 95 5.96 12.06 -2.37
CA VAL A 95 4.67 12.74 -2.17
C VAL A 95 4.74 14.13 -2.82
N PRO A 96 4.01 14.39 -3.92
CA PRO A 96 4.00 15.70 -4.54
C PRO A 96 3.39 16.76 -3.63
N GLY A 97 3.89 17.99 -3.74
CA GLY A 97 3.29 19.15 -3.06
C GLY A 97 1.82 19.31 -3.44
N GLY A 98 0.95 19.49 -2.44
CA GLY A 98 -0.50 19.64 -2.62
C GLY A 98 -1.28 18.33 -2.76
N ALA A 99 -0.62 17.17 -2.76
CA ALA A 99 -1.32 15.88 -2.73
C ALA A 99 -2.08 15.66 -1.41
N PHE A 100 -1.49 16.12 -0.30
CA PHE A 100 -2.10 16.15 1.02
C PHE A 100 -1.90 17.53 1.64
N LYS A 101 -2.81 17.93 2.55
CA LYS A 101 -2.69 19.21 3.27
C LYS A 101 -1.37 19.30 4.06
N ASP A 102 -1.01 18.25 4.78
CA ASP A 102 0.19 18.18 5.62
C ASP A 102 0.62 16.72 5.76
N GLY A 103 1.91 16.46 6.02
CA GLY A 103 2.41 15.12 6.28
C GLY A 103 3.87 15.10 6.72
N PRO A 104 4.25 14.24 7.68
CA PRO A 104 5.63 14.12 8.15
C PRO A 104 6.57 13.56 7.07
N ASN A 105 6.00 12.89 6.08
CA ASN A 105 6.72 12.05 5.15
C ASN A 105 6.71 12.69 3.75
N ALA A 106 7.89 13.16 3.31
CA ALA A 106 8.11 13.54 1.92
C ALA A 106 8.02 12.33 0.97
N ASN A 107 8.14 11.10 1.52
CA ASN A 107 8.09 9.88 0.76
C ASN A 107 7.33 8.77 1.53
N PHE A 108 6.58 7.94 0.81
CA PHE A 108 6.11 6.65 1.30
C PHE A 108 7.13 5.58 0.94
N ALA A 109 7.48 4.72 1.90
CA ALA A 109 8.40 3.62 1.67
C ALA A 109 7.76 2.30 2.10
N PHE A 110 7.85 1.29 1.25
CA PHE A 110 7.37 -0.05 1.57
C PHE A 110 8.32 -1.09 0.96
N SER A 111 8.52 -2.17 1.69
CA SER A 111 9.42 -3.25 1.33
C SER A 111 8.75 -4.24 0.37
N PHE A 112 9.57 -5.10 -0.24
CA PHE A 112 9.07 -6.22 -1.01
C PHE A 112 8.31 -7.25 -0.15
N LYS A 113 8.61 -7.30 1.16
CA LYS A 113 7.82 -8.08 2.11
C LYS A 113 6.39 -7.54 2.27
N ASP A 114 6.23 -6.21 2.25
CA ASP A 114 4.92 -5.59 2.34
C ASP A 114 4.09 -5.85 1.08
N LEU A 115 4.74 -5.85 -0.10
CA LEU A 115 4.10 -6.27 -1.36
C LEU A 115 3.68 -7.73 -1.36
N HIS A 116 4.52 -8.62 -0.82
CA HIS A 116 4.17 -10.03 -0.65
C HIS A 116 2.93 -10.19 0.24
N ALA A 117 2.90 -9.51 1.40
CA ALA A 117 1.76 -9.55 2.30
C ALA A 117 0.47 -9.03 1.65
N PHE A 118 0.58 -7.94 0.86
CA PHE A 118 -0.52 -7.40 0.07
C PHE A 118 -1.05 -8.42 -0.95
N LEU A 119 -0.17 -9.08 -1.70
CA LEU A 119 -0.57 -10.07 -2.71
C LEU A 119 -1.10 -11.38 -2.12
N LYS A 120 -0.68 -11.74 -0.91
CA LYS A 120 -1.22 -12.88 -0.15
C LYS A 120 -2.52 -12.57 0.57
N MET A 121 -3.05 -11.34 0.45
CA MET A 121 -4.27 -10.90 1.14
C MET A 121 -4.16 -10.97 2.68
N ASP A 122 -2.95 -10.84 3.22
CA ASP A 122 -2.69 -10.89 4.67
C ASP A 122 -2.93 -9.52 5.31
N LYS A 123 -2.03 -8.58 5.05
CA LYS A 123 -2.10 -7.21 5.56
C LYS A 123 -1.61 -6.21 4.53
N MET A 124 -2.13 -5.00 4.62
CA MET A 124 -1.72 -3.90 3.76
C MET A 124 -1.01 -2.83 4.60
N ASP A 125 0.23 -2.52 4.23
CA ASP A 125 1.01 -1.47 4.90
C ASP A 125 0.40 -0.07 4.63
N ILE A 126 0.46 0.82 5.62
CA ILE A 126 -0.14 2.15 5.50
C ILE A 126 0.53 3.00 4.42
N ASN A 127 1.82 2.77 4.13
CA ASN A 127 2.53 3.46 3.06
C ASN A 127 2.11 2.95 1.67
N LEU A 128 1.68 1.68 1.55
CA LEU A 128 1.03 1.16 0.34
C LEU A 128 -0.33 1.85 0.10
N VAL A 129 -1.11 2.04 1.17
CA VAL A 129 -2.36 2.83 1.10
C VAL A 129 -2.07 4.27 0.66
N GLY A 130 -1.01 4.88 1.22
CA GLY A 130 -0.53 6.20 0.82
C GLY A 130 -0.18 6.28 -0.66
N ALA A 131 0.59 5.32 -1.16
CA ALA A 131 0.94 5.23 -2.58
C ALA A 131 -0.29 5.04 -3.48
N TRP A 132 -1.27 4.24 -3.05
CA TRP A 132 -2.55 4.12 -3.75
C TRP A 132 -3.30 5.47 -3.79
N CYS A 133 -3.41 6.18 -2.67
CA CYS A 133 -4.03 7.51 -2.65
C CYS A 133 -3.34 8.49 -3.60
N LEU A 134 -2.00 8.45 -3.69
CA LEU A 134 -1.26 9.25 -4.66
C LEU A 134 -1.62 8.88 -6.11
N SER A 135 -1.73 7.60 -6.43
CA SER A 135 -2.16 7.16 -7.77
C SER A 135 -3.54 7.74 -8.13
N GLN A 136 -4.48 7.69 -7.18
CA GLN A 136 -5.83 8.21 -7.37
C GLN A 136 -5.85 9.74 -7.46
N TRP A 137 -5.02 10.42 -6.68
CA TRP A 137 -4.85 11.87 -6.76
C TRP A 137 -4.32 12.29 -8.14
N VAL A 138 -3.30 11.61 -8.68
CA VAL A 138 -2.79 11.87 -10.02
C VAL A 138 -3.88 11.68 -11.08
N ASP A 139 -4.69 10.63 -10.96
CA ASP A 139 -5.80 10.40 -11.88
C ASP A 139 -6.92 11.44 -11.74
N ALA A 140 -7.19 11.92 -10.52
CA ALA A 140 -8.12 13.02 -10.27
C ALA A 140 -7.63 14.32 -10.94
N GLN A 141 -6.33 14.64 -10.85
CA GLN A 141 -5.75 15.80 -11.55
C GLN A 141 -5.92 15.69 -13.07
N LYS A 142 -5.74 14.51 -13.65
CA LYS A 142 -5.90 14.28 -15.10
C LYS A 142 -7.34 14.37 -15.58
N THR A 143 -8.28 13.90 -14.76
CA THR A 143 -9.70 13.81 -15.12
C THR A 143 -10.51 15.03 -14.71
N GLY A 144 -9.95 15.91 -13.86
CA GLY A 144 -10.66 17.04 -13.26
C GLY A 144 -11.62 16.62 -12.15
N ALA A 145 -11.50 15.39 -11.62
CA ALA A 145 -12.33 14.95 -10.51
C ALA A 145 -12.06 15.80 -9.25
N SER A 146 -13.13 16.31 -8.63
CA SER A 146 -13.05 17.19 -7.47
C SER A 146 -12.96 16.39 -6.17
N ILE A 147 -11.79 15.78 -5.95
CA ILE A 147 -11.53 14.89 -4.80
C ILE A 147 -10.28 15.37 -4.04
N GLY A 148 -10.39 15.49 -2.72
CA GLY A 148 -9.27 15.67 -1.80
C GLY A 148 -8.95 14.36 -1.08
N TYR A 149 -7.70 14.16 -0.70
CA TYR A 149 -7.27 12.97 0.04
C TYR A 149 -6.66 13.39 1.36
N VAL A 150 -7.00 12.68 2.43
CA VAL A 150 -6.32 12.80 3.71
C VAL A 150 -5.13 11.85 3.73
N ASN A 151 -3.98 12.32 4.23
CA ASN A 151 -2.79 11.46 4.39
C ASN A 151 -3.10 10.28 5.34
N PRO A 152 -3.05 9.01 4.88
CA PRO A 152 -3.39 7.86 5.70
C PRO A 152 -2.50 7.72 6.94
N THR A 153 -1.24 8.14 6.85
CA THR A 153 -0.28 8.02 7.96
C THR A 153 -0.61 8.92 9.16
N MET A 154 -1.45 9.92 8.95
CA MET A 154 -1.89 10.87 9.99
C MET A 154 -3.18 10.45 10.69
N VAL A 155 -3.88 9.46 10.16
CA VAL A 155 -5.17 8.99 10.68
C VAL A 155 -5.17 7.50 10.98
N CYS A 156 -4.07 6.79 10.75
CA CYS A 156 -3.97 5.37 11.03
C CYS A 156 -3.90 5.07 12.54
N GLU A 157 -4.05 3.80 12.89
CA GLU A 157 -3.99 3.33 14.28
C GLU A 157 -2.74 3.84 15.03
N THR A 158 -1.59 3.81 14.38
CA THR A 158 -0.34 4.26 14.99
C THR A 158 -0.37 5.75 15.34
N ALA A 159 -1.11 6.56 14.58
CA ALA A 159 -1.27 7.99 14.85
C ALA A 159 -2.04 8.23 16.15
N HIS A 160 -3.14 7.51 16.39
CA HIS A 160 -4.00 7.73 17.56
C HIS A 160 -3.81 6.76 18.75
N THR A 161 -3.09 5.65 18.57
CA THR A 161 -2.78 4.70 19.64
C THR A 161 -1.54 5.12 20.42
N VAL A 162 -1.66 5.11 21.75
CA VAL A 162 -0.55 5.40 22.67
C VAL A 162 0.25 4.12 22.85
N ARG A 163 1.55 4.15 22.53
CA ARG A 163 2.50 3.06 22.83
C ARG A 163 3.55 3.59 23.78
N ILE A 164 3.52 3.11 25.03
CA ILE A 164 4.49 3.46 26.07
C ILE A 164 5.03 2.14 26.60
N SER A 165 6.35 2.05 26.75
CA SER A 165 6.98 0.92 27.42
C SER A 165 6.66 0.97 28.92
N GLU A 166 6.36 -0.19 29.52
CA GLU A 166 6.15 -0.32 30.97
C GLU A 166 7.33 0.23 31.77
N ASP A 167 8.56 0.09 31.24
CA ASP A 167 9.80 0.59 31.83
C ASP A 167 10.06 2.08 31.58
N SER A 168 9.12 2.81 30.97
CA SER A 168 9.36 4.21 30.64
C SER A 168 9.63 5.03 31.90
N ALA A 169 10.63 5.91 31.83
CA ALA A 169 10.98 6.82 32.94
C ALA A 169 9.79 7.69 33.38
N VAL A 170 8.80 7.88 32.50
CA VAL A 170 7.59 8.67 32.76
C VAL A 170 6.55 7.89 33.58
N LEU A 171 6.56 6.55 33.52
CA LEU A 171 5.71 5.68 34.34
C LEU A 171 6.41 5.22 35.62
N LYS A 172 7.75 5.35 35.69
CA LYS A 172 8.53 4.98 36.86
C LYS A 172 8.03 5.70 38.12
N ASN A 173 7.77 4.92 39.17
CA ASN A 173 7.24 5.35 40.47
C ASN A 173 5.79 5.87 40.46
N LYS A 174 5.02 5.69 39.39
CA LYS A 174 3.57 5.94 39.41
C LYS A 174 2.82 4.77 40.03
N THR A 175 1.74 5.07 40.74
CA THR A 175 0.75 4.06 41.13
C THR A 175 -0.03 3.56 39.90
N PRO A 176 -0.66 2.37 39.96
CA PRO A 176 -1.48 1.86 38.85
C PRO A 176 -2.58 2.83 38.38
N GLN A 177 -3.16 3.61 39.31
CA GLN A 177 -4.17 4.61 38.99
C GLN A 177 -3.56 5.81 38.24
N GLU A 178 -2.42 6.31 38.70
CA GLU A 178 -1.73 7.43 38.04
C GLU A 178 -1.19 7.06 36.66
N GLU A 179 -0.79 5.81 36.46
CA GLU A 179 -0.43 5.27 35.14
C GLU A 179 -1.64 5.27 34.21
N LYS A 180 -2.77 4.71 34.66
CA LYS A 180 -4.02 4.69 33.87
C LYS A 180 -4.47 6.10 33.49
N ASP A 181 -4.50 7.02 34.44
CA ASP A 181 -4.89 8.41 34.21
C ASP A 181 -3.91 9.14 33.27
N TYR A 182 -2.64 8.76 33.29
CA TYR A 182 -1.63 9.30 32.38
C TYR A 182 -1.83 8.79 30.94
N ILE A 183 -2.01 7.48 30.78
CA ILE A 183 -2.29 6.85 29.47
C ILE A 183 -3.58 7.43 28.88
N GLU A 184 -4.64 7.56 29.69
CA GLU A 184 -5.92 8.11 29.23
C GLU A 184 -5.78 9.56 28.75
N ARG A 185 -5.03 10.40 29.49
CA ARG A 185 -4.75 11.78 29.07
C ARG A 185 -3.97 11.85 27.77
N LEU A 186 -2.95 11.00 27.59
CA LEU A 186 -2.20 10.93 26.35
C LEU A 186 -3.05 10.45 25.18
N HIS A 187 -3.92 9.48 25.41
CA HIS A 187 -4.83 9.00 24.38
C HIS A 187 -5.81 10.11 23.96
N LYS A 188 -6.42 10.82 24.92
CA LYS A 188 -7.27 11.99 24.63
C LYS A 188 -6.52 13.05 23.82
N ARG A 189 -5.25 13.32 24.16
CA ARG A 189 -4.42 14.27 23.41
C ARG A 189 -4.18 13.81 21.97
N LYS A 190 -3.77 12.56 21.75
CA LYS A 190 -3.58 11.99 20.41
C LYS A 190 -4.86 12.03 19.57
N MET A 191 -6.00 11.68 20.17
CA MET A 191 -7.30 11.78 19.50
C MET A 191 -7.64 13.23 19.10
N ALA A 192 -7.34 14.20 19.97
CA ALA A 192 -7.51 15.61 19.65
C ALA A 192 -6.58 16.08 18.52
N GLU A 193 -5.33 15.59 18.47
CA GLU A 193 -4.38 15.88 17.38
C GLU A 193 -4.87 15.34 16.04
N VAL A 194 -5.33 14.08 16.00
CA VAL A 194 -5.94 13.49 14.79
C VAL A 194 -7.21 14.23 14.38
N GLY A 195 -8.07 14.58 15.35
CA GLY A 195 -9.29 15.36 15.09
C GLY A 195 -9.00 16.75 14.52
N ASN A 196 -7.99 17.44 15.06
CA ASN A 196 -7.54 18.73 14.54
C ASN A 196 -6.94 18.60 13.13
N TYR A 197 -6.14 17.56 12.88
CA TYR A 197 -5.62 17.28 11.56
C TYR A 197 -6.74 17.01 10.54
N LEU A 198 -7.76 16.22 10.90
CA LEU A 198 -8.93 15.98 10.06
C LEU A 198 -9.71 17.28 9.78
N ALA A 199 -10.01 18.07 10.82
CA ALA A 199 -10.74 19.32 10.67
C ALA A 199 -10.01 20.30 9.74
N THR A 200 -8.70 20.44 9.93
CA THR A 200 -7.89 21.33 9.12
C THR A 200 -7.70 20.79 7.71
N SER A 201 -7.58 19.46 7.50
CA SER A 201 -7.59 18.78 6.19
C SER A 201 -8.86 19.04 5.42
N SER A 202 -10.02 18.91 6.09
CA SER A 202 -11.31 19.21 5.50
C SER A 202 -11.44 20.68 5.09
N LEU A 203 -10.91 21.60 5.90
CA LEU A 203 -10.88 23.02 5.54
C LEU A 203 -9.98 23.30 4.33
N ALA A 204 -8.81 22.66 4.25
CA ALA A 204 -7.89 22.82 3.12
C ALA A 204 -8.43 22.22 1.81
N HIS A 205 -9.32 21.23 1.91
CA HIS A 205 -10.01 20.62 0.78
C HIS A 205 -11.48 21.07 0.69
N SER A 206 -11.80 22.26 1.22
CA SER A 206 -13.16 22.81 1.19
C SER A 206 -13.66 23.15 -0.23
N ASP A 207 -12.75 23.25 -1.20
CA ASP A 207 -13.03 23.40 -2.62
C ASP A 207 -13.38 22.07 -3.31
N LYS A 208 -13.21 20.93 -2.61
CA LYS A 208 -13.45 19.59 -3.16
C LYS A 208 -14.87 19.13 -2.91
N GLN A 209 -15.42 18.36 -3.84
CA GLN A 209 -16.75 17.74 -3.67
C GLN A 209 -16.70 16.52 -2.76
N VAL A 210 -15.59 15.79 -2.77
CA VAL A 210 -15.39 14.57 -1.96
C VAL A 210 -14.05 14.68 -1.24
N ILE A 211 -14.02 14.30 0.03
CA ILE A 211 -12.79 14.12 0.79
C ILE A 211 -12.68 12.64 1.14
N MET A 212 -11.66 11.98 0.61
CA MET A 212 -11.36 10.58 0.89
C MET A 212 -10.51 10.46 2.16
N VAL A 213 -11.00 9.71 3.14
CA VAL A 213 -10.30 9.45 4.40
C VAL A 213 -10.02 7.95 4.52
N PRO A 214 -8.86 7.48 4.05
CA PRO A 214 -8.46 6.08 4.20
C PRO A 214 -8.12 5.81 5.68
N TYR A 215 -9.03 5.13 6.36
CA TYR A 215 -8.91 4.82 7.79
C TYR A 215 -8.89 3.30 8.00
N HIS A 216 -8.13 2.85 8.98
CA HIS A 216 -8.07 1.45 9.39
C HIS A 216 -8.91 1.28 10.66
N PHE A 217 -10.00 0.52 10.56
CA PHE A 217 -10.61 -0.11 11.74
C PHE A 217 -9.77 -1.36 12.04
N GLY A 218 -9.13 -1.36 13.21
CA GLY A 218 -8.30 -2.47 13.69
C GLY A 218 -9.01 -3.80 13.69
#